data_AF-A0A0C3CIT2-F1
#
_entry.id   AF-A0A0C3CIT2-F1
#
_cell.length_a   1.000
_cell.length_b   1.000
_cell.length_c   1.000
_cell.angle_alpha   90.00
_cell.angle_beta   90.00
_cell.angle_gamma   90.00
#
_symmetry.space_group_name_H-M   'P 1'
#
loop_
_entity.id
_entity.type
_entity.pdbx_description
1 polymer ?
#
loop_
_entity_poly.entity_id
_entity_poly.type
_entity_poly.pdbx_seq_one_letter_code
_entity_poly.pdbx_strand_id
1 'polypeptide(L)'
;MSSASKKRKFGDVVAPTKYYAVRAGHKPGVYSNWAECQANITGFKGASCKISGTPSKPLGDKFYGVAVGRVPGVYEDWAVAAEQIKDVKGPKYKKFSTREEAEEFVRTGGKSSGTLASQPTKKVKTSQSSSTDRTVHVYTDGSSRGNGKKGALAGVGVYFGDGDSRNVSEALKGEAQTNQRAELTAIQRALEIVPRDRDIHIYTDSNYSINCSTVWYVNWKKNNWTTAQHEPVMNKDLILAIRALIDERDAKGSKTHMEWVKGHDKNPGNEAADKLAVTGSMARRS
;
A
#
# COMPACT_ATOMS: atom_id res chain seq x y z
N MET A 1 19.07 -51.30 -37.73
CA MET A 1 19.53 -49.90 -37.70
C MET A 1 18.90 -49.23 -36.49
N SER A 2 19.65 -49.08 -35.39
CA SER A 2 19.16 -48.56 -34.12
C SER A 2 19.84 -47.22 -33.84
N SER A 3 19.08 -46.13 -33.90
CA SER A 3 19.55 -44.78 -33.60
C SER A 3 19.22 -44.41 -32.15
N ALA A 4 20.21 -44.54 -31.27
CA ALA A 4 20.14 -44.07 -29.88
C ALA A 4 20.47 -42.57 -29.82
N SER A 5 19.50 -41.74 -29.45
CA SER A 5 19.69 -40.30 -29.21
C SER A 5 20.18 -40.02 -27.79
N LYS A 6 21.33 -39.36 -27.72
CA LYS A 6 22.12 -39.02 -26.53
C LYS A 6 21.47 -37.87 -25.74
N LYS A 7 20.92 -38.15 -24.54
CA LYS A 7 20.43 -37.11 -23.61
C LYS A 7 21.62 -36.42 -22.91
N ARG A 8 21.59 -35.09 -22.90
CA ARG A 8 22.57 -34.18 -22.26
C ARG A 8 22.41 -34.21 -20.74
N LYS A 9 23.54 -34.31 -20.01
CA LYS A 9 23.66 -34.26 -18.55
C LYS A 9 23.29 -32.85 -18.04
N PHE A 10 22.29 -32.76 -17.15
CA PHE A 10 22.06 -31.60 -16.30
C PHE A 10 23.06 -31.65 -15.13
N GLY A 11 23.76 -30.54 -14.88
CA GLY A 11 24.68 -30.39 -13.76
C GLY A 11 23.96 -30.30 -12.42
N ASP A 12 24.56 -30.95 -11.43
CA ASP A 12 24.53 -30.74 -9.97
C ASP A 12 23.26 -30.11 -9.36
N VAL A 13 22.32 -30.98 -9.03
CA VAL A 13 21.23 -30.69 -8.07
C VAL A 13 21.81 -30.80 -6.66
N VAL A 14 21.95 -29.66 -5.97
CA VAL A 14 22.27 -29.63 -4.53
C VAL A 14 21.14 -30.35 -3.78
N ALA A 15 21.46 -31.47 -3.15
CA ALA A 15 20.51 -32.25 -2.36
C ALA A 15 19.98 -31.44 -1.16
N PRO A 16 18.70 -31.60 -0.75
CA PRO A 16 18.12 -30.85 0.36
C PRO A 16 18.82 -31.21 1.67
N THR A 17 19.48 -30.22 2.28
CA THR A 17 20.11 -30.34 3.59
C THR A 17 19.04 -30.59 4.65
N LYS A 18 19.11 -31.73 5.36
CA LYS A 18 18.17 -32.08 6.44
C LYS A 18 18.62 -31.43 7.74
N TYR A 19 17.70 -30.79 8.47
CA TYR A 19 17.95 -30.16 9.77
C TYR A 19 17.15 -30.84 10.88
N TYR A 20 17.67 -30.79 12.11
CA TYR A 20 17.12 -31.47 13.27
C TYR A 20 16.87 -30.46 14.39
N ALA A 21 15.64 -30.34 14.86
CA ALA A 21 15.30 -29.41 15.94
C ALA A 21 15.06 -30.17 17.25
N VAL A 22 15.76 -29.76 18.32
CA VAL A 22 15.57 -30.27 19.68
C VAL A 22 14.69 -29.29 20.45
N ARG A 23 13.48 -29.73 20.79
CA ARG A 23 12.51 -28.91 21.54
C ARG A 23 12.70 -29.03 23.06
N ALA A 24 13.20 -30.17 23.52
CA ALA A 24 13.57 -30.42 24.91
C ALA A 24 14.82 -31.31 24.93
N GLY A 25 15.89 -30.85 25.57
CA GLY A 25 17.19 -31.50 25.64
C GLY A 25 18.21 -30.61 26.34
N HIS A 26 19.46 -31.05 26.47
CA HIS A 26 20.51 -30.31 27.18
C HIS A 26 20.77 -28.90 26.60
N LYS A 27 20.61 -28.75 25.28
CA LYS A 27 20.63 -27.46 24.57
C LYS A 27 19.50 -27.45 23.54
N PRO A 28 18.40 -26.72 23.75
CA PRO A 28 17.36 -26.55 22.74
C PRO A 28 17.88 -25.73 21.55
N GLY A 29 17.61 -26.17 20.32
CA GLY A 29 18.16 -25.54 19.12
C GLY A 29 17.97 -26.33 17.83
N VAL A 30 18.42 -25.77 16.70
CA VAL A 30 18.38 -26.40 15.37
C VAL A 30 19.79 -26.81 14.97
N TYR A 31 19.98 -28.08 14.64
CA TYR A 31 21.24 -28.71 14.28
C TYR A 31 21.24 -29.08 12.79
N SER A 32 22.36 -28.86 12.12
CA SER A 32 22.57 -29.23 10.71
C SER A 32 23.01 -30.68 10.53
N ASN A 33 23.32 -31.38 11.62
CA ASN A 33 23.70 -32.79 11.62
C ASN A 33 22.95 -33.59 12.72
N TRP A 34 22.69 -34.87 12.44
CA TRP A 34 21.94 -35.75 13.34
C TRP A 34 22.74 -36.12 14.59
N ALA A 35 24.06 -36.26 14.45
CA ALA A 35 24.95 -36.65 15.55
C ALA A 35 24.89 -35.65 16.71
N GLU A 36 24.84 -34.35 16.42
CA GLU A 36 24.67 -33.29 17.43
C GLU A 36 23.25 -33.22 17.99
N CYS A 37 22.18 -33.45 17.19
CA CYS A 37 20.83 -33.60 17.78
C CYS A 37 20.82 -34.79 18.75
N GLN A 38 21.35 -35.94 18.33
CA GLN A 38 21.33 -37.17 19.11
C GLN A 38 22.09 -37.03 20.42
N ALA A 39 23.25 -36.38 20.41
CA ALA A 39 24.01 -36.10 21.64
C ALA A 39 23.22 -35.24 22.66
N ASN A 40 22.34 -34.34 22.19
CA ASN A 40 21.57 -33.44 23.05
C ASN A 40 20.27 -34.05 23.62
N ILE A 41 19.77 -35.13 23.04
CA ILE A 41 18.56 -35.85 23.50
C ILE A 41 18.89 -37.11 24.28
N THR A 42 20.10 -37.66 24.14
CA THR A 42 20.51 -38.89 24.83
C THR A 42 20.73 -38.62 26.32
N GLY A 43 19.95 -39.29 27.18
CA GLY A 43 20.06 -39.18 28.64
C GLY A 43 19.14 -38.16 29.31
N PHE A 44 18.36 -37.37 28.56
CA PHE A 44 17.46 -36.35 29.11
C PHE A 44 16.00 -36.83 29.15
N LYS A 45 15.39 -36.85 30.34
CA LYS A 45 14.01 -37.34 30.54
C LYS A 45 13.02 -36.35 29.91
N GLY A 46 12.35 -36.76 28.83
CA GLY A 46 11.38 -35.95 28.09
C GLY A 46 11.89 -35.32 26.79
N ALA A 47 13.03 -35.77 26.26
CA ALA A 47 13.60 -35.21 25.04
C ALA A 47 12.78 -35.53 23.77
N SER A 48 12.64 -34.54 22.88
CA SER A 48 11.97 -34.70 21.56
C SER A 48 12.76 -34.00 20.45
N CYS A 49 13.10 -34.75 19.39
CA CYS A 49 13.74 -34.23 18.16
C CYS A 49 12.77 -34.42 16.99
N LYS A 50 12.54 -33.37 16.19
CA LYS A 50 11.67 -33.42 14.99
C LYS A 50 12.51 -33.11 13.75
N ILE A 51 12.35 -33.93 12.72
CA ILE A 51 12.97 -33.72 11.40
C ILE A 51 12.08 -32.74 10.64
N SER A 52 12.56 -31.53 10.41
CA SER A 52 11.85 -30.52 9.61
C SER A 52 12.56 -30.34 8.28
N GLY A 53 11.89 -30.74 7.19
CA GLY A 53 12.28 -30.31 5.85
C GLY A 53 11.93 -28.83 5.69
N THR A 54 12.91 -28.06 5.23
CA THR A 54 12.97 -26.59 5.09
C THR A 54 13.29 -25.80 6.37
N PRO A 55 14.29 -24.89 6.31
CA PRO A 55 14.61 -24.02 7.42
C PRO A 55 13.46 -23.06 7.70
N SER A 56 13.17 -22.81 8.98
CA SER A 56 12.57 -21.54 9.37
C SER A 56 13.47 -20.44 8.82
N LYS A 57 12.92 -19.58 7.95
CA LYS A 57 13.57 -18.35 7.49
C LYS A 57 14.20 -17.60 8.69
N PRO A 58 15.36 -16.94 8.53
CA PRO A 58 15.88 -16.07 9.58
C PRO A 58 14.79 -15.09 10.00
N LEU A 59 14.57 -15.00 11.30
CA LEU A 59 13.50 -14.24 11.91
C LEU A 59 13.83 -12.75 11.81
N GLY A 60 13.42 -12.11 10.70
CA GLY A 60 13.55 -10.66 10.55
C GLY A 60 13.46 -10.19 9.09
N ASP A 61 12.28 -10.19 8.49
CA ASP A 61 12.06 -9.55 7.17
C ASP A 61 12.16 -7.99 7.24
N LYS A 62 12.49 -7.42 8.41
CA LYS A 62 12.48 -5.97 8.69
C LYS A 62 13.52 -5.62 9.77
N PHE A 63 14.35 -4.62 9.49
CA PHE A 63 15.25 -3.98 10.46
C PHE A 63 14.70 -2.62 10.88
N TYR A 64 14.87 -2.23 12.13
CA TYR A 64 14.40 -0.96 12.68
C TYR A 64 15.61 -0.12 13.09
N GLY A 65 15.91 0.92 12.32
CA GLY A 65 16.96 1.88 12.67
C GLY A 65 16.38 2.97 13.56
N VAL A 66 16.95 3.16 14.76
CA VAL A 66 16.63 4.26 15.69
C VAL A 66 17.80 5.23 15.69
N ALA A 67 17.65 6.37 15.03
CA ALA A 67 18.67 7.41 14.93
C ALA A 67 18.61 8.43 16.06
N VAL A 68 17.41 8.66 16.63
CA VAL A 68 17.23 9.48 17.83
C VAL A 68 16.30 8.72 18.76
N GLY A 69 16.86 8.24 19.88
CA GLY A 69 16.23 7.41 20.89
C GLY A 69 17.12 7.35 22.14
N ARG A 70 16.71 6.58 23.17
CA ARG A 70 17.48 6.33 24.39
C ARG A 70 18.80 5.64 24.07
N VAL A 71 18.74 4.61 23.22
CA VAL A 71 19.90 3.93 22.63
C VAL A 71 19.72 3.96 21.11
N PRO A 72 20.52 4.78 20.38
CA PRO A 72 20.56 4.73 18.93
C PRO A 72 21.18 3.42 18.44
N GLY A 73 20.57 2.80 17.43
CA GLY A 73 21.00 1.49 16.94
C GLY A 73 20.03 0.85 15.97
N VAL A 74 20.41 -0.31 15.43
CA VAL A 74 19.56 -1.14 14.56
C VAL A 74 19.04 -2.31 15.37
N TYR A 75 17.72 -2.53 15.30
CA TYR A 75 17.01 -3.56 16.02
C TYR A 75 16.30 -4.49 15.04
N GLU A 76 16.33 -5.79 15.32
CA GLU A 76 15.63 -6.81 14.53
C GLU A 76 14.20 -7.07 15.05
N ASP A 77 13.88 -6.55 16.24
CA ASP A 77 12.57 -6.62 16.88
C ASP A 77 12.01 -5.21 17.14
N TRP A 78 10.77 -4.99 16.71
CA TRP A 78 10.04 -3.76 16.96
C TRP A 78 9.79 -3.52 18.46
N ALA A 79 9.54 -4.57 19.25
CA ALA A 79 9.30 -4.43 20.68
C ALA A 79 10.49 -3.75 21.38
N VAL A 80 11.70 -4.16 21.02
CA VAL A 80 12.95 -3.58 21.54
C VAL A 80 13.18 -2.17 21.00
N ALA A 81 12.93 -1.93 19.70
CA ALA A 81 13.07 -0.61 19.09
C ALA A 81 12.09 0.42 19.68
N ALA A 82 10.87 0.00 19.99
CA ALA A 82 9.81 0.84 20.54
C ALA A 82 10.16 1.36 21.95
N GLU A 83 10.82 0.54 22.77
CA GLU A 83 11.32 0.97 24.10
C GLU A 83 12.35 2.10 24.00
N GLN A 84 13.12 2.15 22.90
CA GLN A 84 14.15 3.17 22.71
C GLN A 84 13.59 4.53 22.28
N ILE A 85 12.38 4.56 21.71
CA ILE A 85 11.73 5.82 21.29
C ILE A 85 10.69 6.31 22.29
N LYS A 86 10.24 5.45 23.21
CA LYS A 86 9.24 5.77 24.22
C LYS A 86 9.76 6.88 25.15
N ASP A 87 8.98 7.95 25.24
CA ASP A 87 9.23 9.16 26.05
C ASP A 87 10.47 9.99 25.62
N VAL A 88 10.99 9.77 24.40
CA VAL A 88 12.08 10.59 23.85
C VAL A 88 11.52 11.78 23.09
N LYS A 89 12.06 12.99 23.33
CA LYS A 89 11.63 14.20 22.62
C LYS A 89 12.14 14.20 21.18
N GLY A 90 11.24 13.97 20.23
CA GLY A 90 11.54 13.97 18.79
C GLY A 90 12.28 12.71 18.31
N PRO A 91 11.72 11.50 18.52
CA PRO A 91 12.39 10.28 18.13
C PRO A 91 12.48 10.18 16.60
N LYS A 92 13.60 9.67 16.10
CA LYS A 92 13.81 9.42 14.67
C LYS A 92 14.08 7.94 14.48
N TYR A 93 13.13 7.25 13.86
CA TYR A 93 13.24 5.83 13.57
C TYR A 93 12.61 5.49 12.22
N LYS A 94 13.08 4.42 11.59
CA LYS A 94 12.55 3.95 10.30
C LYS A 94 12.76 2.44 10.17
N LYS A 95 11.87 1.80 9.40
CA LYS A 95 11.96 0.37 9.05
C LYS A 95 12.68 0.21 7.70
N PHE A 96 13.52 -0.81 7.60
CA PHE A 96 14.34 -1.11 6.43
C PHE A 96 14.24 -2.59 6.08
N SER A 97 14.41 -2.90 4.80
CA SER A 97 14.50 -4.28 4.31
C SER A 97 15.88 -4.89 4.50
N THR A 98 16.92 -4.06 4.63
CA THR A 98 18.31 -4.48 4.81
C THR A 98 18.89 -3.84 6.08
N ARG A 99 19.85 -4.53 6.70
CA ARG A 99 20.51 -4.07 7.93
C ARG A 99 21.39 -2.86 7.63
N GLU A 100 22.05 -2.88 6.48
CA GLU A 100 22.99 -1.87 6.02
C GLU A 100 22.30 -0.50 5.83
N GLU A 101 21.09 -0.48 5.27
CA GLU A 101 20.29 0.75 5.16
C GLU A 101 19.86 1.29 6.52
N ALA A 102 19.55 0.41 7.47
CA ALA A 102 19.20 0.79 8.83
C ALA A 102 20.41 1.37 9.57
N GLU A 103 21.59 0.77 9.41
CA GLU A 103 22.84 1.25 10.00
C GLU A 103 23.23 2.62 9.44
N GLU A 104 23.04 2.83 8.14
CA GLU A 104 23.26 4.12 7.50
C GLU A 104 22.32 5.19 8.04
N PHE A 105 21.03 4.90 8.20
CA PHE A 105 20.05 5.82 8.76
C PHE A 105 20.38 6.25 10.21
N VAL A 106 20.88 5.31 11.02
CA VAL A 106 21.34 5.61 12.39
C VAL A 106 22.60 6.49 12.34
N ARG A 107 23.57 6.16 11.49
CA ARG A 107 24.82 6.90 11.29
C ARG A 107 24.59 8.33 10.79
N THR A 108 23.58 8.57 9.96
CA THR A 108 23.26 9.91 9.44
C THR A 108 22.34 10.71 10.36
N GLY A 109 22.01 10.21 11.56
CA GLY A 109 21.13 10.91 12.51
C GLY A 109 19.69 11.05 12.01
N GLY A 110 19.24 10.08 11.20
CA GLY A 110 17.92 10.03 10.59
C GLY A 110 17.75 11.00 9.41
N LYS A 111 18.86 11.45 8.82
CA LYS A 111 18.86 12.22 7.56
C LYS A 111 19.01 11.22 6.42
N SER A 112 18.00 11.07 5.58
CA SER A 112 18.12 10.31 4.33
C SER A 112 19.27 10.90 3.51
N SER A 113 20.20 10.07 3.02
CA SER A 113 21.18 10.50 2.02
C SER A 113 20.42 10.98 0.78
N GLY A 114 20.32 12.30 0.66
CA GLY A 114 19.39 12.98 -0.23
C GLY A 114 19.25 14.44 0.21
N THR A 115 20.21 15.26 -0.24
CA THR A 115 20.21 16.73 -0.25
C THR A 115 20.87 17.43 0.96
N LEU A 116 22.10 17.90 0.72
CA LEU A 116 22.74 18.96 1.51
C LEU A 116 21.92 20.26 1.40
N ALA A 117 21.84 20.94 2.53
CA ALA A 117 21.04 22.11 2.80
C ALA A 117 21.49 23.38 2.06
N SER A 118 20.52 24.24 1.75
CA SER A 118 20.60 25.66 2.11
C SER A 118 19.19 26.29 2.12
N GLN A 119 18.75 26.69 3.31
CA GLN A 119 17.90 27.87 3.51
C GLN A 119 18.85 28.99 3.99
N PRO A 120 18.53 30.30 3.89
CA PRO A 120 17.18 30.87 3.86
C PRO A 120 16.96 32.06 2.89
N THR A 121 15.70 32.39 2.62
CA THR A 121 15.07 33.71 2.95
C THR A 121 13.76 33.90 2.19
N LYS A 122 12.81 34.55 2.88
CA LYS A 122 11.50 34.99 2.41
C LYS A 122 11.54 35.58 0.98
N LYS A 123 10.71 35.04 0.09
CA LYS A 123 10.08 35.81 -1.00
C LYS A 123 8.82 35.08 -1.47
N VAL A 124 7.68 35.76 -1.31
CA VAL A 124 6.44 35.49 -2.04
C VAL A 124 6.79 35.54 -3.52
N LYS A 125 6.76 34.38 -4.20
CA LYS A 125 6.67 34.29 -5.65
C LYS A 125 5.97 32.99 -6.02
N THR A 126 4.76 33.16 -6.54
CA THR A 126 4.20 32.43 -7.68
C THR A 126 5.28 31.65 -8.43
N SER A 127 5.30 30.34 -8.25
CA SER A 127 6.15 29.44 -9.03
C SER A 127 5.26 28.59 -9.93
N GLN A 128 4.99 29.10 -11.13
CA GLN A 128 4.81 28.24 -12.27
C GLN A 128 6.08 27.37 -12.37
N SER A 129 5.96 26.10 -11.98
CA SER A 129 7.00 25.11 -12.21
C SER A 129 6.85 24.58 -13.63
N SER A 130 7.69 25.10 -14.53
CA SER A 130 7.99 24.43 -15.79
C SER A 130 8.88 23.21 -15.49
N SER A 131 8.25 22.07 -15.22
CA SER A 131 8.83 20.76 -15.41
C SER A 131 7.87 19.97 -16.29
N THR A 132 8.41 19.06 -17.10
CA THR A 132 7.69 18.16 -17.99
C THR A 132 6.88 17.11 -17.22
N ASP A 133 6.14 17.51 -16.18
CA ASP A 133 5.18 16.64 -15.52
C ASP A 133 3.97 16.52 -16.45
N ARG A 134 3.96 15.44 -17.24
CA ARG A 134 2.85 15.07 -18.11
C ARG A 134 1.68 14.47 -17.30
N THR A 135 1.80 14.40 -15.98
CA THR A 135 0.79 13.86 -15.08
C THR A 135 -0.31 14.87 -14.84
N VAL A 136 -1.55 14.46 -15.09
CA VAL A 136 -2.73 15.24 -14.75
C VAL A 136 -3.05 15.00 -13.27
N HIS A 137 -2.94 16.04 -12.46
CA HIS A 137 -3.34 16.02 -11.05
C HIS A 137 -4.82 16.36 -10.92
N VAL A 138 -5.55 15.59 -10.13
CA VAL A 138 -6.99 15.76 -9.94
C VAL A 138 -7.40 15.35 -8.54
N TYR A 139 -8.32 16.12 -7.94
CA TYR A 139 -8.92 15.84 -6.65
C TYR A 139 -10.34 15.30 -6.86
N THR A 140 -10.72 14.29 -6.10
CA THR A 140 -12.04 13.65 -6.20
C THR A 140 -12.65 13.48 -4.82
N ASP A 141 -13.94 13.75 -4.72
CA ASP A 141 -14.71 13.64 -3.47
C ASP A 141 -16.15 13.18 -3.74
N GLY A 142 -16.72 12.44 -2.81
CA GLY A 142 -18.10 12.01 -2.82
C GLY A 142 -18.86 12.46 -1.58
N SER A 143 -19.98 13.13 -1.77
CA SER A 143 -20.83 13.58 -0.66
C SER A 143 -22.14 12.80 -0.61
N SER A 144 -22.63 12.49 0.58
CA SER A 144 -23.97 11.93 0.77
C SER A 144 -24.69 12.56 1.96
N ARG A 145 -25.77 13.28 1.67
CA ARG A 145 -26.69 13.85 2.66
C ARG A 145 -27.70 12.80 3.09
N GLY A 146 -27.68 12.43 4.37
CA GLY A 146 -28.57 11.41 4.91
C GLY A 146 -28.16 9.98 4.54
N ASN A 147 -26.86 9.73 4.34
CA ASN A 147 -26.30 8.42 3.99
C ASN A 147 -26.93 7.27 4.81
N GLY A 148 -27.37 6.21 4.13
CA GLY A 148 -28.03 5.05 4.74
C GLY A 148 -29.52 5.23 5.08
N LYS A 149 -30.12 6.40 4.81
CA LYS A 149 -31.55 6.67 5.05
C LYS A 149 -32.34 6.76 3.74
N LYS A 150 -33.65 6.51 3.83
CA LYS A 150 -34.58 6.75 2.72
C LYS A 150 -34.58 8.24 2.37
N GLY A 151 -34.43 8.56 1.08
CA GLY A 151 -34.33 9.94 0.60
C GLY A 151 -32.92 10.53 0.69
N ALA A 152 -31.89 9.71 0.93
CA ALA A 152 -30.51 10.16 0.81
C ALA A 152 -30.25 10.75 -0.58
N LEU A 153 -29.43 11.80 -0.63
CA LEU A 153 -28.97 12.43 -1.86
C LEU A 153 -27.46 12.45 -1.84
N ALA A 154 -26.85 11.98 -2.92
CA ALA A 154 -25.41 11.94 -3.05
C ALA A 154 -24.95 12.74 -4.28
N GLY A 155 -23.73 13.25 -4.22
CA GLY A 155 -23.13 14.08 -5.25
C GLY A 155 -21.67 13.74 -5.47
N VAL A 156 -21.21 14.03 -6.69
CA VAL A 156 -19.91 13.66 -7.21
C VAL A 156 -19.13 14.92 -7.52
N GLY A 157 -17.93 15.06 -6.95
CA GLY A 157 -17.02 16.17 -7.15
C GLY A 157 -15.72 15.74 -7.80
N VAL A 158 -15.32 16.40 -8.90
CA VAL A 158 -14.00 16.23 -9.53
C VAL A 158 -13.40 17.60 -9.79
N TYR A 159 -12.20 17.85 -9.29
CA TYR A 159 -11.54 19.15 -9.34
C TYR A 159 -10.14 19.06 -9.95
N PHE A 160 -9.95 19.74 -11.09
CA PHE A 160 -8.69 19.88 -11.80
C PHE A 160 -8.00 21.23 -11.54
N GLY A 161 -8.73 22.22 -11.05
CA GLY A 161 -8.23 23.58 -10.82
C GLY A 161 -9.32 24.64 -10.93
N ASP A 162 -9.05 25.85 -10.45
CA ASP A 162 -10.01 26.94 -10.47
C ASP A 162 -10.40 27.30 -11.92
N GLY A 163 -11.71 27.30 -12.21
CA GLY A 163 -12.23 27.61 -13.54
C GLY A 163 -11.94 26.57 -14.63
N ASP A 164 -11.37 25.41 -14.29
CA ASP A 164 -11.13 24.35 -15.27
C ASP A 164 -12.46 23.77 -15.78
N SER A 165 -12.64 23.73 -17.10
CA SER A 165 -13.87 23.25 -17.74
C SER A 165 -14.13 21.75 -17.54
N ARG A 166 -13.13 21.01 -17.06
CA ARG A 166 -13.24 19.59 -16.72
C ARG A 166 -13.75 19.34 -15.32
N ASN A 167 -13.91 20.37 -14.49
CA ASN A 167 -14.47 20.21 -13.15
C ASN A 167 -15.89 19.63 -13.23
N VAL A 168 -16.20 18.67 -12.35
CA VAL A 168 -17.50 18.01 -12.29
C VAL A 168 -18.17 18.30 -10.96
N SER A 169 -19.43 18.70 -11.04
CA SER A 169 -20.37 18.76 -9.93
C SER A 169 -21.70 18.19 -10.42
N GLU A 170 -21.97 16.93 -10.11
CA GLU A 170 -23.20 16.25 -10.54
C GLU A 170 -23.86 15.47 -9.41
N ALA A 171 -25.17 15.26 -9.51
CA ALA A 171 -25.87 14.34 -8.62
C ALA A 171 -25.46 12.90 -8.95
N LEU A 172 -25.28 12.07 -7.92
CA LEU A 172 -25.03 10.64 -8.11
C LEU A 172 -26.26 10.02 -8.80
N LYS A 173 -26.04 9.36 -9.94
CA LYS A 173 -27.10 8.69 -10.69
C LYS A 173 -27.45 7.33 -10.06
N GLY A 174 -28.70 6.93 -10.23
CA GLY A 174 -29.22 5.64 -9.76
C GLY A 174 -29.82 5.68 -8.35
N GLU A 175 -30.35 4.54 -7.91
CA GLU A 175 -31.12 4.45 -6.66
C GLU A 175 -30.24 4.44 -5.41
N ALA A 176 -29.04 3.86 -5.50
CA ALA A 176 -28.11 3.74 -4.39
C ALA A 176 -27.41 5.07 -4.11
N GLN A 177 -27.96 5.85 -3.19
CA GLN A 177 -27.46 7.19 -2.82
C GLN A 177 -26.56 7.11 -1.58
N THR A 178 -25.37 6.51 -1.71
CA THR A 178 -24.43 6.31 -0.59
C THR A 178 -23.14 7.07 -0.80
N ASN A 179 -22.44 7.38 0.30
CA ASN A 179 -21.13 8.05 0.24
C ASN A 179 -20.13 7.24 -0.58
N GLN A 180 -19.98 5.95 -0.23
CA GLN A 180 -19.00 5.06 -0.88
C GLN A 180 -19.19 4.97 -2.40
N ARG A 181 -20.44 5.01 -2.86
CA ARG A 181 -20.75 4.97 -4.28
C ARG A 181 -20.41 6.30 -4.96
N ALA A 182 -20.72 7.43 -4.32
CA ALA A 182 -20.32 8.75 -4.81
C ALA A 182 -18.80 8.89 -4.94
N GLU A 183 -18.05 8.45 -3.92
CA GLU A 183 -16.58 8.46 -3.94
C GLU A 183 -16.00 7.66 -5.12
N LEU A 184 -16.50 6.43 -5.32
CA LEU A 184 -16.07 5.60 -6.45
C LEU A 184 -16.45 6.22 -7.79
N THR A 185 -17.65 6.80 -7.90
CA THR A 185 -18.08 7.49 -9.13
C THR A 185 -17.21 8.72 -9.40
N ALA A 186 -16.75 9.46 -8.39
CA ALA A 186 -15.82 10.58 -8.56
C ALA A 186 -14.49 10.14 -9.18
N ILE A 187 -13.92 9.03 -8.69
CA ILE A 187 -12.72 8.41 -9.29
C ILE A 187 -12.99 7.96 -10.73
N GLN A 188 -14.13 7.30 -10.98
CA GLN A 188 -14.50 6.88 -12.33
C GLN A 188 -14.57 8.08 -13.28
N ARG A 189 -15.20 9.19 -12.88
CA ARG A 189 -15.28 10.42 -13.68
C ARG A 189 -13.92 11.01 -13.99
N ALA A 190 -13.03 11.09 -13.00
CA ALA A 190 -11.66 11.55 -13.23
C ALA A 190 -10.93 10.70 -14.28
N LEU A 191 -11.07 9.37 -14.20
CA LEU A 191 -10.48 8.44 -15.17
C LEU A 191 -11.11 8.54 -16.56
N GLU A 192 -12.41 8.80 -16.65
CA GLU A 192 -13.15 9.00 -17.89
C GLU A 192 -12.78 10.31 -18.60
N ILE A 193 -12.49 11.36 -17.83
CA ILE A 193 -12.14 12.69 -18.36
C ILE A 193 -10.69 12.73 -18.85
N VAL A 194 -9.75 12.13 -18.10
CA VAL A 194 -8.33 12.18 -18.47
C VAL A 194 -8.05 11.21 -19.62
N PRO A 195 -7.43 11.66 -20.73
CA PRO A 195 -7.03 10.79 -21.84
C PRO A 195 -6.16 9.63 -21.37
N ARG A 196 -6.35 8.43 -21.94
CA ARG A 196 -5.75 7.16 -21.45
C ARG A 196 -4.26 7.04 -21.76
N ASP A 197 -3.70 7.97 -22.52
CA ASP A 197 -2.28 8.11 -22.89
C ASP A 197 -1.55 9.19 -22.05
N ARG A 198 -2.15 9.58 -20.92
CA ARG A 198 -1.58 10.49 -19.92
C ARG A 198 -1.45 9.81 -18.58
N ASP A 199 -0.42 10.18 -17.84
CA ASP A 199 -0.36 9.81 -16.43
C ASP A 199 -1.41 10.61 -15.66
N ILE A 200 -2.02 10.00 -14.65
CA ILE A 200 -3.02 10.65 -13.79
C ILE A 200 -2.65 10.41 -12.33
N HIS A 201 -2.71 11.46 -11.53
CA HIS A 201 -2.60 11.40 -10.09
C HIS A 201 -3.91 11.87 -9.45
N ILE A 202 -4.60 10.93 -8.80
CA ILE A 202 -5.89 11.16 -8.16
C ILE A 202 -5.68 11.30 -6.65
N TYR A 203 -6.09 12.43 -6.11
CA TYR A 203 -6.14 12.71 -4.68
C TYR A 203 -7.57 12.49 -4.18
N THR A 204 -7.74 11.67 -3.14
CA THR A 204 -9.05 11.41 -2.51
C THR A 204 -8.86 11.12 -1.02
N ASP A 205 -9.84 11.48 -0.19
CA ASP A 205 -9.83 11.13 1.22
C ASP A 205 -10.47 9.75 1.52
N SER A 206 -10.99 9.09 0.49
CA SER A 206 -11.62 7.77 0.60
C SER A 206 -10.61 6.64 0.45
N ASN A 207 -10.04 6.22 1.59
CA ASN A 207 -9.25 4.98 1.67
C ASN A 207 -10.03 3.75 1.18
N TYR A 208 -11.36 3.74 1.34
CA TYR A 208 -12.21 2.69 0.80
C TYR A 208 -12.08 2.60 -0.72
N SER A 209 -12.23 3.73 -1.43
CA SER A 209 -12.19 3.76 -2.89
C SER A 209 -10.81 3.42 -3.45
N ILE A 210 -9.74 3.88 -2.79
CA ILE A 210 -8.36 3.51 -3.14
C ILE A 210 -8.17 2.00 -3.00
N ASN A 211 -8.54 1.43 -1.85
CA ASN A 211 -8.34 0.00 -1.60
C ASN A 211 -9.19 -0.88 -2.53
N CYS A 212 -10.44 -0.49 -2.80
CA CYS A 212 -11.29 -1.12 -3.80
C CYS A 212 -10.60 -1.18 -5.17
N SER A 213 -9.97 -0.09 -5.59
CA SER A 213 -9.39 0.07 -6.94
C SER A 213 -7.99 -0.55 -7.11
N THR A 214 -7.25 -0.74 -6.00
CA THR A 214 -5.82 -1.10 -6.03
C THR A 214 -5.49 -2.42 -5.31
N VAL A 215 -6.20 -2.76 -4.23
CA VAL A 215 -5.84 -3.91 -3.37
C VAL A 215 -6.92 -4.99 -3.41
N TRP A 216 -8.15 -4.66 -3.04
CA TRP A 216 -9.19 -5.64 -2.74
C TRP A 216 -9.75 -6.33 -3.99
N TYR A 217 -9.81 -5.63 -5.13
CA TYR A 217 -10.33 -6.20 -6.38
C TYR A 217 -9.57 -7.46 -6.82
N VAL A 218 -8.28 -7.59 -6.48
CA VAL A 218 -7.46 -8.75 -6.85
C VAL A 218 -8.01 -10.02 -6.21
N ASN A 219 -8.35 -9.95 -4.93
CA ASN A 219 -8.91 -11.09 -4.21
C ASN A 219 -10.39 -11.28 -4.57
N TRP A 220 -11.15 -10.20 -4.73
CA TRP A 220 -12.55 -10.28 -5.15
C TRP A 220 -12.73 -10.93 -6.53
N LYS A 221 -11.84 -10.63 -7.48
CA LYS A 221 -11.85 -11.27 -8.80
C LYS A 221 -11.61 -12.79 -8.70
N LYS A 222 -10.80 -13.25 -7.74
CA LYS A 222 -10.51 -14.68 -7.51
C LYS A 222 -11.64 -15.42 -6.79
N ASN A 223 -12.37 -14.75 -5.91
CA ASN A 223 -13.40 -15.36 -5.07
C ASN A 223 -14.85 -15.07 -5.54
N ASN A 224 -15.01 -14.83 -6.84
CA ASN A 224 -16.30 -14.54 -7.47
C ASN A 224 -17.05 -13.32 -6.88
N TRP A 225 -16.31 -12.29 -6.47
CA TRP A 225 -16.83 -11.02 -5.93
C TRP A 225 -17.63 -11.17 -4.65
N THR A 226 -17.06 -11.92 -3.71
CA THR A 226 -17.66 -12.19 -2.40
C THR A 226 -16.80 -11.54 -1.30
N THR A 227 -17.44 -10.90 -0.33
CA THR A 227 -16.78 -10.30 0.84
C THR A 227 -16.33 -11.39 1.82
N ALA A 228 -15.54 -11.01 2.84
CA ALA A 228 -15.14 -11.93 3.90
C ALA A 228 -16.34 -12.46 4.71
N GLN A 229 -17.46 -11.75 4.67
CA GLN A 229 -18.72 -12.10 5.32
C GLN A 229 -19.61 -12.98 4.42
N HIS A 230 -19.10 -13.48 3.30
CA HIS A 230 -19.85 -14.28 2.31
C HIS A 230 -20.98 -13.51 1.57
N GLU A 231 -20.99 -12.18 1.66
CA GLU A 231 -21.95 -11.34 0.96
C GLU A 231 -21.41 -10.84 -0.39
N PRO A 232 -22.26 -10.57 -1.39
CA PRO A 232 -21.84 -9.95 -2.64
C PRO A 232 -21.19 -8.57 -2.42
N VAL A 233 -20.12 -8.28 -3.16
CA VAL A 233 -19.49 -6.95 -3.12
C VAL A 233 -20.44 -5.90 -3.71
N MET A 234 -20.92 -4.99 -2.86
CA MET A 234 -21.98 -4.04 -3.21
C MET A 234 -21.67 -3.11 -4.40
N ASN A 235 -20.44 -2.59 -4.48
CA ASN A 235 -20.03 -1.63 -5.52
C ASN A 235 -19.23 -2.29 -6.65
N LYS A 236 -19.45 -3.59 -6.89
CA LYS A 236 -18.74 -4.38 -7.91
C LYS A 236 -18.77 -3.72 -9.28
N ASP A 237 -19.90 -3.14 -9.66
CA ASP A 237 -20.12 -2.49 -10.94
C ASP A 237 -19.16 -1.30 -11.17
N LEU A 238 -19.05 -0.39 -10.19
CA LEU A 238 -18.11 0.74 -10.28
C LEU A 238 -16.66 0.28 -10.22
N ILE A 239 -16.34 -0.70 -9.38
CA ILE A 239 -14.97 -1.22 -9.26
C ILE A 239 -14.52 -1.84 -10.58
N LEU A 240 -15.39 -2.60 -11.25
CA LEU A 240 -15.11 -3.16 -12.56
C LEU A 240 -14.90 -2.06 -13.62
N ALA A 241 -15.75 -1.03 -13.64
CA ALA A 241 -15.62 0.09 -14.57
C ALA A 241 -14.30 0.87 -14.36
N ILE A 242 -13.96 1.19 -13.11
CA ILE A 242 -12.70 1.83 -12.73
C ILE A 242 -11.51 0.97 -13.16
N ARG A 243 -11.56 -0.34 -12.89
CA ARG A 243 -10.46 -1.24 -13.27
C ARG A 243 -10.27 -1.32 -14.78
N ALA A 244 -11.34 -1.37 -15.55
CA ALA A 244 -11.26 -1.37 -17.01
C ALA A 244 -10.54 -0.10 -17.52
N LEU A 245 -10.88 1.08 -16.99
CA LEU A 245 -10.24 2.34 -17.36
C LEU A 245 -8.75 2.39 -16.99
N ILE A 246 -8.38 1.82 -15.83
CA ILE A 246 -6.97 1.74 -15.42
C ILE A 246 -6.22 0.74 -16.30
N ASP A 247 -6.79 -0.44 -16.58
CA ASP A 247 -6.19 -1.46 -17.44
C ASP A 247 -5.95 -0.92 -18.87
N GLU A 248 -6.91 -0.16 -19.41
CA GLU A 248 -6.77 0.53 -20.70
C GLU A 248 -5.64 1.57 -20.71
N ARG A 249 -5.48 2.32 -19.61
CA ARG A 249 -4.40 3.30 -19.44
C ARG A 249 -3.03 2.62 -19.34
N ASP A 250 -2.95 1.55 -18.56
CA ASP A 250 -1.74 0.74 -18.40
C ASP A 250 -1.30 0.12 -19.74
N ALA A 251 -2.26 -0.36 -20.55
CA ALA A 251 -2.00 -0.90 -21.89
C ALA A 251 -1.42 0.14 -22.86
N LYS A 252 -1.68 1.44 -22.64
CA LYS A 252 -1.09 2.55 -23.40
C LYS A 252 0.25 3.04 -22.80
N GLY A 253 0.75 2.38 -21.76
CA GLY A 253 2.02 2.72 -21.11
C GLY A 253 1.93 3.90 -20.14
N SER A 254 0.74 4.43 -19.89
CA SER A 254 0.50 5.50 -18.91
C SER A 254 0.14 4.93 -17.54
N LYS A 255 0.25 5.74 -16.49
CA LYS A 255 0.09 5.32 -15.10
C LYS A 255 -1.09 6.00 -14.41
N THR A 256 -1.74 5.24 -13.54
CA THR A 256 -2.70 5.76 -12.56
C THR A 256 -2.05 5.72 -11.18
N HIS A 257 -1.98 6.87 -10.52
CA HIS A 257 -1.57 6.99 -9.13
C HIS A 257 -2.75 7.48 -8.30
N MET A 258 -2.94 6.90 -7.12
CA MET A 258 -3.97 7.28 -6.17
C MET A 258 -3.30 7.58 -4.84
N GLU A 259 -3.50 8.78 -4.32
CA GLU A 259 -2.96 9.23 -3.05
C GLU A 259 -4.10 9.56 -2.10
N TRP A 260 -3.99 9.01 -0.89
CA TRP A 260 -4.90 9.35 0.19
C TRP A 260 -4.52 10.70 0.76
N VAL A 261 -5.47 11.64 0.75
CA VAL A 261 -5.35 12.91 1.46
C VAL A 261 -6.23 12.89 2.69
N LYS A 262 -5.81 13.59 3.73
CA LYS A 262 -6.59 13.66 4.95
C LYS A 262 -7.80 14.58 4.75
N GLY A 263 -9.00 14.02 4.92
CA GLY A 263 -10.24 14.81 4.94
C GLY A 263 -10.20 15.90 6.01
N HIS A 264 -10.75 17.06 5.70
CA HIS A 264 -10.84 18.25 6.58
C HIS A 264 -9.50 18.84 7.07
N ASP A 265 -8.36 18.50 6.45
CA ASP A 265 -7.03 19.00 6.84
C ASP A 265 -6.60 20.28 6.09
N LYS A 266 -7.57 21.04 5.57
CA LYS A 266 -7.36 22.27 4.79
C LYS A 266 -6.56 22.11 3.49
N ASN A 267 -6.61 20.95 2.85
CA ASN A 267 -6.11 20.79 1.48
C ASN A 267 -7.06 21.53 0.51
N PRO A 268 -6.62 22.63 -0.16
CA PRO A 268 -7.51 23.42 -0.99
C PRO A 268 -8.15 22.64 -2.14
N GLY A 269 -7.44 21.66 -2.71
CA GLY A 269 -7.96 20.81 -3.78
C GLY A 269 -9.05 19.85 -3.30
N ASN A 270 -8.85 19.24 -2.12
CA ASN A 270 -9.86 18.37 -1.52
C ASN A 270 -11.09 19.17 -1.08
N GLU A 271 -10.90 20.35 -0.49
CA GLU A 271 -12.02 21.25 -0.14
C GLU A 271 -12.80 21.73 -1.36
N ALA A 272 -12.12 21.94 -2.50
CA ALA A 272 -12.78 22.30 -3.75
C ALA A 272 -13.59 21.10 -4.31
N ALA A 273 -13.05 19.89 -4.27
CA ALA A 273 -13.75 18.68 -4.65
C ALA A 273 -14.99 18.42 -3.77
N ASP A 274 -14.86 18.55 -2.44
CA ASP A 274 -15.98 18.45 -1.48
C ASP A 274 -17.08 19.48 -1.78
N LYS A 275 -16.73 20.74 -2.03
CA LYS A 275 -17.70 21.77 -2.44
C LYS A 275 -18.45 21.38 -3.71
N LEU A 276 -17.75 20.83 -4.71
CA LEU A 276 -18.38 20.35 -5.94
C LEU A 276 -19.30 19.16 -5.66
N ALA A 277 -18.90 18.21 -4.82
CA ALA A 277 -19.70 17.05 -4.45
C ALA A 277 -20.97 17.44 -3.67
N VAL A 278 -20.83 18.32 -2.68
CA VAL A 278 -21.95 18.87 -1.91
C VAL A 278 -22.92 19.62 -2.82
N THR A 279 -22.42 20.47 -3.72
CA THR A 279 -23.25 21.17 -4.72
C THR A 279 -23.99 20.18 -5.62
N GLY A 280 -23.29 19.15 -6.10
CA GLY A 280 -23.87 18.10 -6.93
C GLY A 280 -25.00 17.35 -6.23
N SER A 281 -24.87 17.09 -4.92
CA SER A 281 -25.90 16.41 -4.11
C SER A 281 -27.21 17.21 -3.99
N MET A 282 -27.14 18.53 -4.20
CA MET A 282 -28.28 19.44 -4.15
C MET A 282 -28.89 19.71 -5.53
N ALA A 283 -28.24 19.29 -6.60
CA ALA A 283 -28.75 19.46 -7.96
C ALA A 283 -30.05 18.65 -8.13
N ARG A 284 -31.06 19.26 -8.78
CA ARG A 284 -32.32 18.59 -9.05
C ARG A 284 -32.07 17.36 -9.94
N ARG A 285 -32.70 16.23 -9.58
CA ARG A 285 -32.68 15.01 -10.39
C ARG A 285 -33.30 15.35 -11.76
N SER A 286 -32.49 15.33 -12.81
CA SER A 286 -32.93 15.36 -14.20
C SER A 286 -33.47 14.00 -14.63
#